data_AF-A0A3R8PYE5-F1
#
_entry.id   AF-A0A3R8PYE5-F1
#
_cell.length_a   1.000
_cell.length_b   1.000
_cell.length_c   1.000
_cell.angle_alpha   90.00
_cell.angle_beta   90.00
_cell.angle_gamma   90.00
#
_symmetry.space_group_name_H-M   'P 1'
#
loop_
_entity.id
_entity.type
_entity.pdbx_description
1 polymer ?
#
loop_
_entity_poly.entity_id
_entity_poly.type
_entity_poly.pdbx_seq_one_letter_code
_entity_poly.pdbx_strand_id
1 'polypeptide(L)'
;MKINLNANLFVLVLIFVGCFFYSQIRPETIYGDYNGYWISKDNSAAYVITQETNNLTGFTIGGITYATGVNNQSLVDHSVPNIIQENYQAFPSSLATIGASLVGVPRYVSGVEQTQLNAPSLSCANALGYYLRDGIHGLDLSTAVFNIPKQNLTFNVNVLADINPSCISDNIPDIIVTQVGQPSGSYDIFKFIDATGATVGTEQQIKFSTVTPSGQAKWNFYFAANCPHDYNSGLSGTNRDTRILAFKLSDFGITAANYTSAIKFVQVLSGESDVAFTAYSTNSMSLYCLENAVTTGTALDTKAGITSLNRAGSSASNDNWPMVRKGGFLALESNKKPLVITRTTTANLANITNPVEGMMVFDTSENCLKIYVNSAIGWKCFNKKTCP
;
A
#
# COMPACT_ATOMS: atom_id res chain seq x y z
N MET A 1 13.53 -51.88 -60.52
CA MET A 1 13.98 -50.63 -59.88
C MET A 1 12.72 -49.88 -59.44
N LYS A 2 12.67 -49.45 -58.17
CA LYS A 2 11.56 -48.81 -57.43
C LYS A 2 10.40 -49.73 -57.00
N ILE A 3 10.49 -50.20 -55.76
CA ILE A 3 9.40 -50.78 -54.97
C ILE A 3 8.68 -49.63 -54.26
N ASN A 4 7.37 -49.51 -54.45
CA ASN A 4 6.49 -48.56 -53.75
C ASN A 4 6.30 -49.01 -52.30
N LEU A 5 6.69 -48.17 -51.33
CA LEU A 5 6.20 -48.26 -49.95
C LEU A 5 5.03 -47.29 -49.79
N ASN A 6 3.85 -47.84 -49.51
CA ASN A 6 2.69 -47.08 -49.04
C ASN A 6 2.98 -46.55 -47.62
N ALA A 7 3.17 -45.24 -47.50
CA ALA A 7 3.26 -44.56 -46.22
C ALA A 7 1.85 -44.32 -45.67
N ASN A 8 1.45 -45.11 -44.67
CA ASN A 8 0.34 -44.77 -43.79
C ASN A 8 0.76 -43.58 -42.93
N LEU A 9 0.31 -42.39 -43.31
CA LEU A 9 0.48 -41.14 -42.56
C LEU A 9 -0.43 -41.18 -41.33
N PHE A 10 0.11 -41.61 -40.20
CA PHE A 10 -0.54 -41.44 -38.90
C PHE A 10 -0.41 -39.97 -38.47
N VAL A 11 -1.49 -39.20 -38.60
CA VAL A 11 -1.56 -37.82 -38.11
C VAL A 11 -1.85 -37.88 -36.61
N LEU A 12 -0.83 -37.62 -35.78
CA LEU A 12 -0.97 -37.43 -34.34
C LEU A 12 -1.56 -36.03 -34.09
N VAL A 13 -2.86 -35.96 -33.83
CA VAL A 13 -3.52 -34.72 -33.39
C VAL A 13 -3.19 -34.50 -31.92
N LEU A 14 -2.16 -33.68 -31.66
CA LEU A 14 -1.87 -33.12 -30.33
C LEU A 14 -2.96 -32.10 -30.00
N ILE A 15 -3.93 -32.49 -29.17
CA ILE A 15 -4.86 -31.56 -28.51
C ILE A 15 -4.05 -30.80 -27.46
N PHE A 16 -3.55 -29.62 -27.83
CA PHE A 16 -3.13 -28.62 -26.86
C PHE A 16 -4.39 -28.11 -26.14
N VAL A 17 -4.73 -28.73 -25.02
CA VAL A 17 -5.59 -28.07 -24.02
C VAL A 17 -4.75 -26.92 -23.48
N GLY A 18 -4.95 -25.72 -24.04
CA GLY A 18 -4.40 -24.51 -23.48
C GLY A 18 -4.98 -24.30 -22.09
N CYS A 19 -4.26 -24.73 -21.05
CA CYS A 19 -4.43 -24.19 -19.71
C CYS A 19 -4.06 -22.70 -19.80
N PHE A 20 -5.06 -21.85 -20.01
CA PHE A 20 -4.92 -20.42 -19.79
C PHE A 20 -4.67 -20.24 -18.30
N PHE A 21 -3.41 -20.10 -17.91
CA PHE A 21 -3.06 -19.55 -16.61
C PHE A 21 -3.46 -18.07 -16.67
N TYR A 22 -4.61 -17.72 -16.11
CA TYR A 22 -4.95 -16.33 -15.88
C TYR A 22 -3.98 -15.80 -14.84
N SER A 23 -3.14 -14.84 -15.20
CA SER A 23 -2.21 -14.17 -14.28
C SER A 23 -2.91 -13.27 -13.26
N GLN A 24 -4.20 -12.99 -13.46
CA GLN A 24 -5.03 -12.19 -12.58
C GLN A 24 -6.11 -13.07 -11.94
N ILE A 25 -6.25 -13.01 -10.61
CA ILE A 25 -7.27 -13.79 -9.90
C ILE A 25 -8.25 -12.86 -9.21
N ARG A 26 -9.51 -12.96 -9.63
CA ARG A 26 -10.64 -12.28 -8.98
C ARG A 26 -11.10 -13.14 -7.80
N PRO A 27 -11.17 -12.60 -6.56
CA PRO A 27 -11.77 -13.31 -5.45
C PRO A 27 -13.23 -13.68 -5.70
N GLU A 28 -13.66 -14.87 -5.27
CA GLU A 28 -15.06 -15.28 -5.40
C GLU A 28 -15.96 -14.49 -4.44
N THR A 29 -15.44 -14.29 -3.22
CA THR A 29 -16.09 -13.59 -2.11
C THR A 29 -15.08 -12.67 -1.44
N ILE A 30 -15.51 -11.49 -1.04
CA ILE A 30 -14.73 -10.57 -0.19
C ILE A 30 -15.51 -10.32 1.10
N TYR A 31 -14.78 -10.13 2.18
CA TYR A 31 -15.31 -9.89 3.52
C TYR A 31 -14.85 -8.53 4.02
N GLY A 32 -15.63 -7.95 4.93
CA GLY A 32 -15.33 -6.68 5.54
C GLY A 32 -15.93 -6.54 6.92
N ASP A 33 -15.78 -5.36 7.51
CA ASP A 33 -16.22 -5.04 8.87
C ASP A 33 -17.40 -4.06 8.92
N TYR A 34 -18.04 -3.76 7.78
CA TYR A 34 -19.27 -2.97 7.76
C TYR A 34 -20.33 -3.61 8.66
N ASN A 35 -20.85 -2.84 9.64
CA ASN A 35 -21.73 -3.30 10.71
C ASN A 35 -21.19 -4.49 11.54
N GLY A 36 -19.87 -4.57 11.70
CA GLY A 36 -19.16 -5.59 12.48
C GLY A 36 -18.75 -6.83 11.67
N TYR A 37 -19.50 -7.16 10.63
CA TYR A 37 -19.18 -8.21 9.67
C TYR A 37 -19.97 -8.01 8.37
N TRP A 38 -19.27 -8.11 7.25
CA TRP A 38 -19.86 -8.02 5.93
C TRP A 38 -19.28 -9.10 5.00
N ILE A 39 -20.15 -9.63 4.14
CA ILE A 39 -19.80 -10.55 3.07
C ILE A 39 -20.39 -10.02 1.77
N SER A 40 -19.60 -10.00 0.69
CA SER A 40 -20.07 -9.38 -0.57
C SER A 40 -21.26 -10.09 -1.19
N LYS A 41 -21.37 -11.41 -0.99
CA LYS A 41 -22.51 -12.22 -1.41
C LYS A 41 -22.93 -13.15 -0.29
N ASP A 42 -24.09 -12.89 0.29
CA ASP A 42 -24.72 -13.79 1.26
C ASP A 42 -25.61 -14.82 0.54
N ASN A 43 -24.99 -15.77 -0.17
CA ASN A 43 -25.67 -16.83 -0.93
C ASN A 43 -26.75 -16.35 -1.91
N SER A 44 -26.70 -15.08 -2.32
CA SER A 44 -27.66 -14.43 -3.21
C SER A 44 -27.00 -14.02 -4.53
N ALA A 45 -27.81 -13.80 -5.56
CA ALA A 45 -27.32 -13.26 -6.84
C ALA A 45 -26.92 -11.77 -6.76
N ALA A 46 -27.43 -11.03 -5.77
CA ALA A 46 -27.17 -9.61 -5.58
C ALA A 46 -26.05 -9.36 -4.55
N TYR A 47 -25.31 -8.26 -4.75
CA TYR A 47 -24.32 -7.81 -3.76
C TYR A 47 -25.00 -7.17 -2.56
N VAL A 48 -24.46 -7.42 -1.36
CA VAL A 48 -24.82 -6.67 -0.15
C VAL A 48 -24.16 -5.30 -0.24
N ILE A 49 -24.95 -4.22 -0.29
CA ILE A 49 -24.45 -2.86 -0.51
C ILE A 49 -23.99 -2.24 0.80
N THR A 50 -22.72 -1.86 0.89
CA THR A 50 -22.22 -1.09 2.04
C THR A 50 -22.58 0.39 1.92
N GLN A 51 -22.83 1.02 3.06
CA GLN A 51 -23.21 2.44 3.13
C GLN A 51 -22.37 3.25 4.13
N GLU A 52 -21.50 2.58 4.90
CA GLU A 52 -20.46 3.16 5.77
C GLU A 52 -19.11 2.52 5.48
N THR A 53 -18.09 2.93 6.23
CA THR A 53 -16.76 2.33 6.27
C THR A 53 -16.82 0.81 6.24
N ASN A 54 -15.97 0.21 5.42
CA ASN A 54 -15.88 -1.23 5.24
C ASN A 54 -14.43 -1.58 4.91
N ASN A 55 -13.63 -1.85 5.93
CA ASN A 55 -12.27 -2.35 5.72
C ASN A 55 -12.34 -3.77 5.19
N LEU A 56 -11.52 -4.09 4.19
CA LEU A 56 -11.38 -5.46 3.68
C LEU A 56 -10.73 -6.33 4.78
N THR A 57 -11.49 -7.27 5.35
CA THR A 57 -11.03 -8.18 6.41
C THR A 57 -10.51 -9.51 5.87
N GLY A 58 -10.98 -9.91 4.68
CA GLY A 58 -10.52 -11.11 4.02
C GLY A 58 -11.08 -11.28 2.61
N PHE A 59 -10.54 -12.23 1.87
CA PHE A 59 -11.01 -12.56 0.52
C PHE A 59 -10.78 -14.03 0.19
N THR A 60 -11.70 -14.63 -0.56
CA THR A 60 -11.65 -16.06 -0.93
C THR A 60 -11.20 -16.24 -2.36
N ILE A 61 -10.23 -17.12 -2.57
CA ILE A 61 -9.76 -17.58 -3.88
C ILE A 61 -9.62 -19.09 -3.84
N GLY A 62 -10.28 -19.80 -4.77
CA GLY A 62 -10.17 -21.25 -4.87
C GLY A 62 -10.61 -21.99 -3.60
N GLY A 63 -11.54 -21.41 -2.82
CA GLY A 63 -12.04 -21.99 -1.57
C GLY A 63 -11.14 -21.80 -0.34
N ILE A 64 -10.04 -21.05 -0.47
CA ILE A 64 -9.18 -20.61 0.63
C ILE A 64 -9.48 -19.15 0.92
N THR A 65 -9.69 -18.79 2.19
CA THR A 65 -9.86 -17.40 2.61
C THR A 65 -8.56 -16.86 3.16
N TYR A 66 -8.07 -15.75 2.60
CA TYR A 66 -6.90 -15.03 3.09
C TYR A 66 -7.39 -13.89 3.97
N ALA A 67 -7.09 -13.92 5.27
CA ALA A 67 -7.40 -12.84 6.18
C ALA A 67 -6.41 -11.68 6.00
N THR A 68 -6.85 -10.43 6.08
CA THR A 68 -5.99 -9.29 5.72
C THR A 68 -5.16 -8.75 6.89
N GLY A 69 -5.35 -9.27 8.10
CA GLY A 69 -4.84 -8.65 9.33
C GLY A 69 -5.80 -7.63 9.92
N VAL A 70 -6.82 -7.20 9.17
CA VAL A 70 -7.87 -6.30 9.65
C VAL A 70 -9.02 -7.13 10.24
N ASN A 71 -9.25 -6.98 11.54
CA ASN A 71 -10.36 -7.62 12.26
C ASN A 71 -10.50 -9.14 11.96
N ASN A 72 -9.38 -9.88 11.91
CA ASN A 72 -9.37 -11.31 11.59
C ASN A 72 -10.28 -12.14 12.53
N GLN A 73 -10.46 -11.68 13.77
CA GLN A 73 -11.36 -12.31 14.74
C GLN A 73 -12.80 -12.38 14.24
N SER A 74 -13.28 -11.36 13.52
CA SER A 74 -14.63 -11.36 12.94
C SER A 74 -14.85 -12.52 11.96
N LEU A 75 -13.84 -12.88 11.16
CA LEU A 75 -13.92 -14.05 10.27
C LEU A 75 -14.06 -15.37 11.04
N VAL A 76 -13.35 -15.49 12.17
CA VAL A 76 -13.39 -16.67 13.05
C VAL A 76 -14.75 -16.77 13.74
N ASP A 77 -15.23 -15.65 14.30
CA ASP A 77 -16.51 -15.59 15.01
C ASP A 77 -17.69 -15.94 14.11
N HIS A 78 -17.59 -15.62 12.81
CA HIS A 78 -18.59 -15.96 11.79
C HIS A 78 -18.32 -17.29 11.07
N SER A 79 -17.40 -18.11 11.58
CA SER A 79 -17.11 -19.47 11.07
C SER A 79 -16.75 -19.51 9.58
N VAL A 80 -16.02 -18.50 9.09
CA VAL A 80 -15.52 -18.50 7.70
C VAL A 80 -14.52 -19.66 7.52
N PRO A 81 -14.68 -20.52 6.50
CA PRO A 81 -13.85 -21.72 6.35
C PRO A 81 -12.46 -21.42 5.79
N ASN A 82 -11.52 -22.35 6.02
CA ASN A 82 -10.20 -22.39 5.35
C ASN A 82 -9.40 -21.08 5.42
N ILE A 83 -9.35 -20.46 6.60
CA ILE A 83 -8.67 -19.17 6.78
C ILE A 83 -7.15 -19.37 6.87
N ILE A 84 -6.41 -18.70 5.99
CA ILE A 84 -4.98 -18.43 6.12
C ILE A 84 -4.82 -17.03 6.71
N GLN A 85 -4.06 -16.94 7.80
CA GLN A 85 -3.76 -15.69 8.47
C GLN A 85 -2.63 -14.97 7.73
N GLU A 86 -2.99 -13.98 6.93
CA GLU A 86 -2.05 -13.06 6.29
C GLU A 86 -2.12 -11.68 6.95
N ASN A 87 -1.25 -10.78 6.49
CA ASN A 87 -1.28 -9.39 6.90
C ASN A 87 -0.96 -8.49 5.71
N TYR A 88 -1.95 -7.72 5.26
CA TYR A 88 -1.85 -6.81 4.12
C TYR A 88 -1.89 -5.37 4.60
N GLN A 89 -1.19 -4.51 3.86
CA GLN A 89 -1.18 -3.08 4.08
C GLN A 89 -1.23 -2.34 2.75
N ALA A 90 -1.97 -1.23 2.69
CA ALA A 90 -1.98 -0.37 1.52
C ALA A 90 -0.60 0.25 1.28
N PHE A 91 -0.24 0.36 0.00
CA PHE A 91 0.97 1.08 -0.39
C PHE A 91 0.84 2.57 -0.03
N PRO A 92 1.92 3.22 0.45
CA PRO A 92 1.95 4.64 0.70
C PRO A 92 1.84 5.37 -0.64
N SER A 93 0.64 5.88 -0.91
CA SER A 93 0.31 6.49 -2.18
C SER A 93 0.41 8.00 -2.10
N SER A 94 0.93 8.61 -3.17
CA SER A 94 0.87 10.05 -3.40
C SER A 94 0.41 10.30 -4.85
N LEU A 95 -0.36 11.35 -5.03
CA LEU A 95 -0.89 11.77 -6.33
C LEU A 95 -0.26 13.10 -6.70
N ALA A 96 0.27 13.19 -7.92
CA ALA A 96 0.93 14.41 -8.41
C ALA A 96 -0.05 15.31 -9.18
N THR A 97 -1.02 14.72 -9.89
CA THR A 97 -2.00 15.45 -10.70
C THR A 97 -3.42 15.00 -10.34
N ILE A 98 -4.31 15.97 -10.12
CA ILE A 98 -5.65 15.74 -9.55
C ILE A 98 -6.81 16.07 -10.50
N GLY A 99 -6.51 16.58 -11.72
CA GLY A 99 -7.46 16.74 -12.83
C GLY A 99 -8.91 17.08 -12.45
N ALA A 100 -9.86 16.35 -13.03
CA ALA A 100 -11.28 16.36 -12.67
C ALA A 100 -11.63 15.27 -11.65
N SER A 101 -10.67 14.88 -10.81
CA SER A 101 -10.83 13.79 -9.85
C SER A 101 -11.85 14.11 -8.77
N LEU A 102 -12.41 13.05 -8.20
CA LEU A 102 -13.36 13.14 -7.08
C LEU A 102 -12.80 12.38 -5.89
N VAL A 103 -13.04 12.90 -4.69
CA VAL A 103 -12.92 12.12 -3.46
C VAL A 103 -14.26 11.45 -3.22
N GLY A 104 -14.26 10.12 -3.14
CA GLY A 104 -15.43 9.34 -2.74
C GLY A 104 -15.33 8.94 -1.27
N VAL A 105 -16.46 9.04 -0.59
CA VAL A 105 -16.65 8.62 0.81
C VAL A 105 -17.96 7.85 0.94
N PRO A 106 -18.17 7.08 2.03
CA PRO A 106 -19.42 6.34 2.20
C PRO A 106 -20.65 7.25 2.27
N ARG A 107 -21.84 6.65 2.07
CA ARG A 107 -23.12 7.36 2.18
C ARG A 107 -23.32 7.98 3.57
N TYR A 108 -22.96 7.24 4.60
CA TYR A 108 -23.03 7.67 5.99
C TYR A 108 -21.63 7.62 6.62
N VAL A 109 -21.38 8.55 7.53
CA VAL A 109 -20.18 8.58 8.37
C VAL A 109 -20.67 8.64 9.82
N SER A 110 -20.37 7.61 10.61
CA SER A 110 -20.83 7.48 12.00
C SER A 110 -22.36 7.62 12.15
N GLY A 111 -23.13 6.98 11.27
CA GLY A 111 -24.60 7.03 11.25
C GLY A 111 -25.20 8.29 10.64
N VAL A 112 -24.39 9.30 10.29
CA VAL A 112 -24.88 10.57 9.72
C VAL A 112 -24.79 10.53 8.21
N GLU A 113 -25.91 10.80 7.53
CA GLU A 113 -25.95 10.87 6.07
C GLU A 113 -25.17 12.09 5.57
N GLN A 114 -24.21 11.85 4.66
CA GLN A 114 -23.47 12.96 4.08
C GLN A 114 -24.26 13.59 2.93
N THR A 115 -24.38 14.91 2.99
CA THR A 115 -25.14 15.73 2.03
C THR A 115 -24.39 17.03 1.77
N GLN A 116 -24.95 17.92 0.95
CA GLN A 116 -24.40 19.26 0.77
C GLN A 116 -24.41 20.08 2.08
N LEU A 117 -25.37 19.85 2.97
CA LEU A 117 -25.50 20.56 4.25
C LEU A 117 -24.72 19.88 5.38
N ASN A 118 -24.61 18.55 5.30
CA ASN A 118 -23.86 17.70 6.23
C ASN A 118 -22.66 17.10 5.49
N ALA A 119 -21.76 17.94 5.00
CA ALA A 119 -20.54 17.46 4.38
C ALA A 119 -19.52 17.09 5.48
N PRO A 120 -18.79 15.97 5.36
CA PRO A 120 -17.66 15.74 6.23
C PRO A 120 -16.67 16.87 5.97
N SER A 121 -16.01 17.35 7.02
CA SER A 121 -14.87 18.23 6.85
C SER A 121 -13.72 17.42 6.27
N LEU A 122 -13.77 17.11 4.98
CA LEU A 122 -12.63 16.58 4.23
C LEU A 122 -11.54 17.65 4.32
N SER A 123 -10.55 17.37 5.17
CA SER A 123 -9.51 18.33 5.47
C SER A 123 -8.68 18.59 4.23
N CYS A 124 -8.53 19.86 3.84
CA CYS A 124 -7.63 20.23 2.76
C CYS A 124 -6.15 20.03 3.12
N ALA A 125 -5.84 19.74 4.40
CA ALA A 125 -4.49 19.37 4.81
C ALA A 125 -4.16 17.91 4.46
N ASN A 126 -5.17 17.08 4.18
CA ASN A 126 -4.96 15.70 3.78
C ASN A 126 -4.63 15.67 2.29
N ALA A 127 -3.40 15.23 1.95
CA ALA A 127 -3.06 14.94 0.57
C ALA A 127 -4.00 13.87 0.02
N LEU A 128 -4.43 13.96 -1.26
CA LEU A 128 -5.39 13.00 -1.82
C LEU A 128 -4.93 11.54 -1.76
N GLY A 129 -3.61 11.31 -1.77
CA GLY A 129 -3.04 9.98 -1.56
C GLY A 129 -3.38 9.34 -0.21
N TYR A 130 -3.83 10.14 0.78
CA TYR A 130 -4.41 9.66 2.04
C TYR A 130 -5.65 8.80 1.80
N TYR A 131 -6.55 9.23 0.92
CA TYR A 131 -7.78 8.49 0.60
C TYR A 131 -7.52 7.18 -0.16
N LEU A 132 -6.29 6.97 -0.65
CA LEU A 132 -5.84 5.71 -1.26
C LEU A 132 -5.30 4.69 -0.24
N ARG A 133 -5.36 5.05 1.05
CA ARG A 133 -4.83 4.28 2.19
C ARG A 133 -5.63 4.57 3.46
N ASP A 134 -6.91 4.90 3.33
CA ASP A 134 -7.76 5.19 4.48
C ASP A 134 -8.24 3.89 5.15
N GLY A 135 -8.64 4.00 6.41
CA GLY A 135 -9.05 2.86 7.23
C GLY A 135 -7.91 2.03 7.82
N ILE A 136 -8.28 0.92 8.44
CA ILE A 136 -7.33 0.04 9.15
C ILE A 136 -6.44 -0.65 8.13
N HIS A 137 -5.11 -0.52 8.32
CA HIS A 137 -4.08 -0.93 7.35
C HIS A 137 -4.22 -0.27 5.96
N GLY A 138 -5.04 0.78 5.84
CA GLY A 138 -5.36 1.45 4.59
C GLY A 138 -6.28 0.67 3.66
N LEU A 139 -7.06 -0.28 4.19
CA LEU A 139 -7.87 -1.21 3.40
C LEU A 139 -9.37 -0.86 3.37
N ASP A 140 -9.78 0.39 3.59
CA ASP A 140 -11.19 0.79 3.45
C ASP A 140 -11.64 0.74 1.99
N LEU A 141 -12.69 -0.05 1.72
CA LEU A 141 -13.33 -0.18 0.41
C LEU A 141 -14.37 0.92 0.14
N SER A 142 -14.62 1.79 1.12
CA SER A 142 -15.66 2.83 1.08
C SER A 142 -15.11 4.25 0.93
N THR A 143 -13.79 4.38 0.82
CA THR A 143 -13.08 5.63 0.52
C THR A 143 -12.19 5.42 -0.71
N ALA A 144 -12.14 6.40 -1.60
CA ALA A 144 -11.37 6.27 -2.83
C ALA A 144 -11.15 7.62 -3.50
N VAL A 145 -10.23 7.64 -4.47
CA VAL A 145 -10.11 8.74 -5.44
C VAL A 145 -10.55 8.24 -6.82
N PHE A 146 -11.45 8.98 -7.45
CA PHE A 146 -12.07 8.66 -8.73
C PHE A 146 -11.54 9.55 -9.85
N ASN A 147 -11.60 9.05 -11.09
CA ASN A 147 -11.14 9.73 -12.31
C ASN A 147 -9.70 10.25 -12.17
N ILE A 148 -8.80 9.40 -11.67
CA ILE A 148 -7.41 9.79 -11.46
C ILE A 148 -6.72 9.91 -12.83
N PRO A 149 -6.14 11.07 -13.18
CA PRO A 149 -5.43 11.26 -14.44
C PRO A 149 -4.28 10.27 -14.60
N LYS A 150 -3.91 10.02 -15.87
CA LYS A 150 -2.86 9.07 -16.22
C LYS A 150 -1.55 9.49 -15.57
N GLN A 151 -1.10 8.68 -14.62
CA GLN A 151 0.13 8.87 -13.88
C GLN A 151 0.58 7.54 -13.29
N ASN A 152 1.82 7.50 -12.81
CA ASN A 152 2.36 6.33 -12.14
C ASN A 152 2.25 6.50 -10.63
N LEU A 153 1.61 5.56 -9.95
CA LEU A 153 1.84 5.34 -8.52
C LEU A 153 3.04 4.42 -8.41
N THR A 154 4.11 4.89 -7.77
CA THR A 154 5.40 4.18 -7.68
C THR A 154 5.76 3.92 -6.23
N PHE A 155 6.00 2.65 -5.90
CA PHE A 155 6.22 2.19 -4.55
C PHE A 155 7.56 1.47 -4.46
N ASN A 156 8.40 1.86 -3.49
CA ASN A 156 9.70 1.25 -3.28
C ASN A 156 9.55 -0.05 -2.46
N VAL A 157 9.64 -1.20 -3.13
CA VAL A 157 9.37 -2.53 -2.54
C VAL A 157 10.61 -3.34 -2.18
N ASN A 158 11.77 -3.00 -2.74
CA ASN A 158 12.95 -3.86 -2.61
C ASN A 158 14.27 -3.09 -2.55
N VAL A 159 14.32 -1.95 -1.85
CA VAL A 159 15.49 -1.06 -1.84
C VAL A 159 16.72 -1.71 -1.19
N LEU A 160 16.56 -2.75 -0.35
CA LEU A 160 17.65 -3.50 0.29
C LEU A 160 17.50 -5.05 0.18
N ALA A 161 16.84 -5.58 -0.85
CA ALA A 161 16.61 -7.03 -1.05
C ALA A 161 15.55 -7.71 -0.13
N ASP A 162 14.54 -6.95 0.33
CA ASP A 162 13.48 -7.37 1.25
C ASP A 162 12.23 -8.03 0.62
N ILE A 163 12.19 -8.30 -0.69
CA ILE A 163 11.21 -9.29 -1.17
C ILE A 163 11.61 -10.64 -0.56
N ASN A 164 10.70 -11.22 0.22
CA ASN A 164 10.93 -12.51 0.86
C ASN A 164 10.92 -13.62 -0.19
N PRO A 165 12.06 -14.29 -0.47
CA PRO A 165 12.11 -15.29 -1.53
C PRO A 165 11.24 -16.52 -1.24
N SER A 166 10.88 -16.80 0.02
CA SER A 166 9.96 -17.90 0.32
C SER A 166 8.52 -17.63 -0.14
N CYS A 167 8.14 -16.36 -0.27
CA CYS A 167 6.80 -15.95 -0.68
C CYS A 167 6.62 -15.90 -2.20
N ILE A 168 7.69 -16.03 -2.99
CA ILE A 168 7.60 -15.99 -4.46
C ILE A 168 6.78 -17.17 -5.01
N SER A 169 6.79 -18.32 -4.31
CA SER A 169 6.22 -19.58 -4.78
C SER A 169 5.30 -20.26 -3.75
N ASP A 170 4.83 -19.55 -2.73
CA ASP A 170 3.98 -20.10 -1.68
C ASP A 170 2.50 -20.24 -2.10
N ASN A 171 2.15 -19.72 -3.29
CA ASN A 171 0.78 -19.64 -3.82
C ASN A 171 -0.16 -18.75 -3.00
N ILE A 172 0.37 -17.89 -2.13
CA ILE A 172 -0.38 -16.90 -1.39
C ILE A 172 -0.39 -15.60 -2.20
N PRO A 173 -1.53 -14.91 -2.34
CA PRO A 173 -1.58 -13.64 -3.05
C PRO A 173 -0.72 -12.58 -2.34
N ASP A 174 0.13 -11.88 -3.08
CA ASP A 174 1.09 -10.93 -2.54
C ASP A 174 0.67 -9.47 -2.72
N ILE A 175 -0.17 -9.19 -3.72
CA ILE A 175 -0.64 -7.84 -4.08
C ILE A 175 -2.16 -7.89 -4.25
N ILE A 176 -2.83 -6.90 -3.69
CA ILE A 176 -4.26 -6.63 -3.90
C ILE A 176 -4.39 -5.29 -4.61
N VAL A 177 -5.19 -5.24 -5.65
CA VAL A 177 -5.50 -3.98 -6.35
C VAL A 177 -7.01 -3.80 -6.40
N THR A 178 -7.43 -2.55 -6.29
CA THR A 178 -8.85 -2.20 -6.37
C THR A 178 -9.15 -1.34 -7.59
N GLN A 179 -10.36 -1.50 -8.10
CA GLN A 179 -11.00 -0.53 -8.97
C GLN A 179 -12.45 -0.40 -8.51
N VAL A 180 -12.81 0.76 -7.99
CA VAL A 180 -14.20 1.08 -7.62
C VAL A 180 -14.88 1.80 -8.78
N GLY A 181 -16.13 2.22 -8.61
CA GLY A 181 -16.76 3.08 -9.60
C GLY A 181 -17.19 2.37 -10.88
N GLN A 182 -17.04 3.08 -11.98
CA GLN A 182 -17.42 2.62 -13.32
C GLN A 182 -16.21 2.77 -14.25
N PRO A 183 -15.31 1.77 -14.28
CA PRO A 183 -14.08 1.87 -15.03
C PRO A 183 -14.32 1.95 -16.54
N SER A 184 -13.43 2.68 -17.21
CA SER A 184 -13.45 2.81 -18.66
C SER A 184 -12.92 1.55 -19.39
N GLY A 185 -12.89 1.60 -20.73
CA GLY A 185 -12.30 0.57 -21.57
C GLY A 185 -10.77 0.57 -21.62
N SER A 186 -10.11 1.46 -20.89
CA SER A 186 -8.65 1.62 -20.85
C SER A 186 -7.99 0.60 -19.91
N TYR A 187 -6.67 0.42 -20.08
CA TYR A 187 -5.87 -0.46 -19.24
C TYR A 187 -5.21 0.30 -18.09
N ASP A 188 -5.34 -0.25 -16.89
CA ASP A 188 -4.38 -0.05 -15.81
C ASP A 188 -3.23 -1.06 -15.99
N ILE A 189 -2.01 -0.66 -15.69
CA ILE A 189 -0.82 -1.53 -15.82
C ILE A 189 -0.13 -1.65 -14.47
N PHE A 190 0.15 -2.88 -14.06
CA PHE A 190 0.87 -3.20 -12.82
C PHE A 190 2.18 -3.90 -13.18
N LYS A 191 3.30 -3.46 -12.59
CA LYS A 191 4.60 -4.07 -12.87
C LYS A 191 5.64 -3.80 -11.81
N PHE A 192 6.63 -4.67 -11.75
CA PHE A 192 7.89 -4.37 -11.06
C PHE A 192 8.89 -3.76 -12.01
N ILE A 193 9.69 -2.81 -11.52
CA ILE A 193 10.80 -2.20 -12.25
C ILE A 193 12.07 -2.20 -11.42
N ASP A 194 13.21 -2.17 -12.09
CA ASP A 194 14.52 -2.01 -11.47
C ASP A 194 14.86 -0.54 -11.15
N ALA A 195 16.08 -0.31 -10.65
CA ALA A 195 16.56 1.03 -10.32
C ALA A 195 16.66 1.96 -11.56
N THR A 196 16.77 1.40 -12.76
CA THR A 196 16.85 2.15 -14.04
C THR A 196 15.48 2.42 -14.65
N GLY A 197 14.43 1.75 -14.15
CA GLY A 197 13.06 1.85 -14.65
C GLY A 197 12.68 0.77 -15.66
N ALA A 198 13.54 -0.21 -15.92
CA ALA A 198 13.22 -1.34 -16.77
C ALA A 198 12.31 -2.34 -16.05
N THR A 199 11.35 -2.93 -16.75
CA THR A 199 10.44 -3.95 -16.18
C THR A 199 11.24 -5.18 -15.75
N VAL A 200 11.00 -5.65 -14.52
CA VAL A 200 11.52 -6.92 -14.02
C VAL A 200 10.39 -7.94 -14.05
N GLY A 201 10.59 -9.04 -14.78
CA GLY A 201 9.55 -10.02 -15.02
C GLY A 201 8.58 -9.56 -16.13
N THR A 202 7.28 -9.65 -15.86
CA THR A 202 6.19 -9.34 -16.80
C THR A 202 5.21 -8.33 -16.20
N GLU A 203 4.72 -7.42 -17.04
CA GLU A 203 3.66 -6.50 -16.65
C GLU A 203 2.26 -7.12 -16.78
N GLN A 204 1.36 -6.70 -15.90
CA GLN A 204 -0.05 -7.09 -15.89
C GLN A 204 -0.91 -5.94 -16.39
N GLN A 205 -1.64 -6.16 -17.48
CA GLN A 205 -2.50 -5.16 -18.10
C GLN A 205 -3.96 -5.52 -17.85
N ILE A 206 -4.67 -4.68 -17.10
CA ILE A 206 -6.04 -4.97 -16.66
C ILE A 206 -7.01 -3.97 -17.27
N LYS A 207 -7.99 -4.50 -18.00
CA LYS A 207 -9.16 -3.73 -18.43
C LYS A 207 -10.30 -3.97 -17.44
N PHE A 208 -10.41 -3.12 -16.42
CA PHE A 208 -11.37 -3.32 -15.32
C PHE A 208 -12.85 -3.32 -15.75
N SER A 209 -13.20 -2.69 -16.87
CA SER A 209 -14.56 -2.79 -17.44
C SER A 209 -14.96 -4.21 -17.85
N THR A 210 -14.00 -5.11 -18.04
CA THR A 210 -14.25 -6.54 -18.32
C THR A 210 -14.22 -7.42 -17.07
N VAL A 211 -13.80 -6.86 -15.93
CA VAL A 211 -13.73 -7.57 -14.65
C VAL A 211 -15.10 -7.49 -13.98
N THR A 212 -15.70 -8.66 -13.69
CA THR A 212 -16.93 -8.74 -12.92
C THR A 212 -16.71 -8.13 -11.52
N PRO A 213 -17.62 -7.28 -11.00
CA PRO A 213 -17.52 -6.73 -9.64
C PRO A 213 -17.31 -7.81 -8.57
N SER A 214 -16.67 -7.45 -7.47
CA SER A 214 -16.52 -8.28 -6.26
C SER A 214 -17.51 -7.88 -5.16
N GLY A 215 -18.01 -6.64 -5.19
CA GLY A 215 -18.98 -6.07 -4.27
C GLY A 215 -19.60 -4.78 -4.81
N GLN A 216 -20.41 -4.11 -3.99
CA GLN A 216 -20.99 -2.80 -4.32
C GLN A 216 -21.09 -1.94 -3.05
N ALA A 217 -20.87 -0.64 -3.19
CA ALA A 217 -20.97 0.33 -2.12
C ALA A 217 -21.76 1.57 -2.57
N LYS A 218 -22.35 2.30 -1.64
CA LYS A 218 -23.09 3.54 -1.90
C LYS A 218 -22.25 4.74 -1.49
N TRP A 219 -22.04 5.64 -2.44
CA TRP A 219 -21.01 6.68 -2.35
C TRP A 219 -21.59 8.09 -2.33
N ASN A 220 -20.88 8.99 -1.67
CA ASN A 220 -20.94 10.43 -1.90
C ASN A 220 -19.63 10.91 -2.53
N PHE A 221 -19.71 11.95 -3.33
CA PHE A 221 -18.60 12.47 -4.13
C PHE A 221 -18.35 13.94 -3.85
N TYR A 222 -17.07 14.30 -3.81
CA TYR A 222 -16.60 15.66 -3.61
C TYR A 222 -15.56 16.01 -4.66
N PHE A 223 -15.56 17.24 -5.17
CA PHE A 223 -14.58 17.67 -6.17
C PHE A 223 -13.19 17.82 -5.54
N ALA A 224 -12.23 17.04 -6.03
CA ALA A 224 -10.89 16.99 -5.45
C ALA A 224 -10.05 18.25 -5.71
N ALA A 225 -10.39 19.01 -6.77
CA ALA A 225 -9.65 20.20 -7.19
C ALA A 225 -9.92 21.46 -6.33
N ASN A 226 -11.02 21.49 -5.59
CA ASN A 226 -11.42 22.65 -4.78
C ASN A 226 -11.12 22.39 -3.30
N CYS A 227 -10.82 23.46 -2.56
CA CYS A 227 -10.74 23.45 -1.10
C CYS A 227 -11.58 24.60 -0.53
N PRO A 228 -12.59 24.34 0.34
CA PRO A 228 -13.09 23.02 0.75
C PRO A 228 -13.59 22.20 -0.45
N HIS A 229 -13.54 20.87 -0.34
CA HIS A 229 -14.01 19.98 -1.40
C HIS A 229 -15.52 20.08 -1.54
N ASP A 230 -16.00 20.59 -2.68
CA ASP A 230 -17.43 20.82 -2.93
C ASP A 230 -18.19 19.50 -3.11
N TYR A 231 -19.34 19.36 -2.46
CA TYR A 231 -20.23 18.20 -2.62
C TYR A 231 -20.81 18.13 -4.04
N ASN A 232 -20.67 16.97 -4.70
CA ASN A 232 -21.21 16.70 -6.01
C ASN A 232 -22.59 16.04 -5.89
N SER A 233 -23.65 16.85 -5.92
CA SER A 233 -25.04 16.37 -5.78
C SER A 233 -25.51 15.50 -6.95
N GLY A 234 -24.92 15.63 -8.14
CA GLY A 234 -25.31 14.86 -9.33
C GLY A 234 -24.85 13.41 -9.30
N LEU A 235 -23.76 13.11 -8.59
CA LEU A 235 -23.20 11.76 -8.48
C LEU A 235 -23.40 11.13 -7.10
N SER A 236 -23.59 11.92 -6.06
CA SER A 236 -23.70 11.44 -4.68
C SER A 236 -25.01 10.68 -4.41
N GLY A 237 -24.97 9.75 -3.46
CA GLY A 237 -26.09 8.87 -3.11
C GLY A 237 -26.31 7.71 -4.08
N THR A 238 -25.33 7.41 -4.94
CA THR A 238 -25.45 6.38 -5.97
C THR A 238 -24.57 5.16 -5.65
N ASN A 239 -24.99 4.00 -6.13
CA ASN A 239 -24.23 2.75 -5.95
C ASN A 239 -23.10 2.68 -6.99
N ARG A 240 -21.95 2.15 -6.57
CA ARG A 240 -20.82 1.84 -7.44
C ARG A 240 -20.27 0.47 -7.15
N ASP A 241 -19.84 -0.19 -8.21
CA ASP A 241 -19.20 -1.48 -8.14
C ASP A 241 -17.83 -1.36 -7.46
N THR A 242 -17.46 -2.40 -6.72
CA THR A 242 -16.12 -2.58 -6.16
C THR A 242 -15.51 -3.81 -6.82
N ARG A 243 -14.36 -3.66 -7.49
CA ARG A 243 -13.58 -4.75 -8.08
C ARG A 243 -12.29 -4.92 -7.31
N ILE A 244 -11.97 -6.17 -6.98
CA ILE A 244 -10.71 -6.54 -6.37
C ILE A 244 -10.07 -7.60 -7.24
N LEU A 245 -8.78 -7.45 -7.50
CA LEU A 245 -7.93 -8.50 -8.06
C LEU A 245 -6.76 -8.74 -7.11
N ALA A 246 -6.38 -10.00 -6.99
CA ALA A 246 -5.21 -10.42 -6.25
C ALA A 246 -4.19 -11.05 -7.19
N PHE A 247 -2.92 -10.81 -6.90
CA PHE A 247 -1.78 -11.28 -7.68
C PHE A 247 -0.72 -11.87 -6.78
N LYS A 248 -0.08 -12.94 -7.23
CA LYS A 248 1.14 -13.47 -6.66
C LYS A 248 2.34 -12.78 -7.30
N LEU A 249 3.49 -12.77 -6.64
CA LEU A 249 4.77 -12.31 -7.20
C LEU A 249 5.11 -13.11 -8.47
N SER A 250 4.83 -14.42 -8.48
CA SER A 250 5.01 -15.28 -9.66
C SER A 250 4.19 -14.83 -10.87
N ASP A 251 3.03 -14.21 -10.66
CA ASP A 251 2.18 -13.74 -11.76
C ASP A 251 2.85 -12.58 -12.50
N PHE A 252 3.69 -11.80 -11.82
CA PHE A 252 4.56 -10.79 -12.43
C PHE A 252 5.86 -11.36 -12.99
N GLY A 253 6.03 -12.67 -13.09
CA GLY A 253 7.28 -13.29 -13.53
C GLY A 253 8.46 -13.03 -12.59
N ILE A 254 8.17 -12.71 -11.32
CA ILE A 254 9.20 -12.63 -10.28
C ILE A 254 9.58 -14.05 -9.87
N THR A 255 10.88 -14.28 -9.78
CA THR A 255 11.50 -15.58 -9.49
C THR A 255 12.64 -15.39 -8.50
N ALA A 256 13.10 -16.47 -7.89
CA ALA A 256 14.29 -16.46 -7.04
C ALA A 256 15.56 -15.92 -7.74
N ALA A 257 15.58 -15.89 -9.08
CA ALA A 257 16.71 -15.38 -9.86
C ALA A 257 16.68 -13.86 -10.11
N ASN A 258 15.50 -13.22 -10.10
CA ASN A 258 15.36 -11.80 -10.49
C ASN A 258 14.73 -10.90 -9.41
N TYR A 259 14.23 -11.46 -8.31
CA TYR A 259 13.51 -10.69 -7.30
C TYR A 259 14.34 -9.53 -6.74
N THR A 260 15.65 -9.71 -6.57
CA THR A 260 16.57 -8.67 -6.07
C THR A 260 16.67 -7.44 -6.98
N SER A 261 16.32 -7.59 -8.27
CA SER A 261 16.27 -6.47 -9.21
C SER A 261 14.94 -5.72 -9.17
N ALA A 262 13.87 -6.30 -8.61
CA ALA A 262 12.52 -5.71 -8.57
C ALA A 262 12.39 -4.62 -7.48
N ILE A 263 13.07 -3.48 -7.66
CA ILE A 263 13.20 -2.41 -6.65
C ILE A 263 11.88 -1.67 -6.40
N LYS A 264 11.05 -1.48 -7.42
CA LYS A 264 9.79 -0.72 -7.31
C LYS A 264 8.62 -1.48 -7.90
N PHE A 265 7.46 -1.37 -7.26
CA PHE A 265 6.17 -1.74 -7.83
C PHE A 265 5.50 -0.48 -8.39
N VAL A 266 4.93 -0.57 -9.58
CA VAL A 266 4.33 0.55 -10.29
C VAL A 266 2.93 0.19 -10.74
N GLN A 267 1.96 1.02 -10.37
CA GLN A 267 0.64 1.07 -10.98
C GLN A 267 0.56 2.27 -11.92
N VAL A 268 0.46 2.02 -13.21
CA VAL A 268 0.20 3.03 -14.24
C VAL A 268 -1.32 3.17 -14.35
N LEU A 269 -1.82 4.31 -13.90
CA LEU A 269 -3.24 4.63 -13.95
C LEU A 269 -3.67 4.96 -15.38
N SER A 270 -4.87 4.52 -15.74
CA SER A 270 -5.42 4.60 -17.09
C SER A 270 -5.79 6.01 -17.53
N GLY A 271 -5.99 6.94 -16.58
CA GLY A 271 -6.57 8.26 -16.79
C GLY A 271 -8.02 8.39 -16.34
N GLU A 272 -8.69 7.25 -16.15
CA GLU A 272 -10.06 7.12 -15.67
C GLU A 272 -10.09 6.07 -14.53
N SER A 273 -9.00 5.98 -13.77
CA SER A 273 -8.85 4.99 -12.71
C SER A 273 -9.53 5.48 -11.43
N ASP A 274 -10.22 4.58 -10.76
CA ASP A 274 -11.03 4.79 -9.57
C ASP A 274 -10.48 3.88 -8.48
N VAL A 275 -9.54 4.38 -7.67
CA VAL A 275 -8.75 3.54 -6.77
C VAL A 275 -9.17 3.78 -5.33
N ALA A 276 -9.52 2.70 -4.61
CA ALA A 276 -9.68 2.74 -3.16
C ALA A 276 -8.32 2.52 -2.49
N PHE A 277 -7.62 1.46 -2.86
CA PHE A 277 -6.24 1.20 -2.48
C PHE A 277 -5.57 0.20 -3.44
N THR A 278 -4.25 0.14 -3.35
CA THR A 278 -3.44 -0.98 -3.79
C THR A 278 -2.63 -1.41 -2.57
N ALA A 279 -2.59 -2.69 -2.27
CA ALA A 279 -2.01 -3.24 -1.05
C ALA A 279 -1.06 -4.41 -1.34
N TYR A 280 -0.21 -4.73 -0.36
CA TYR A 280 0.76 -5.80 -0.42
C TYR A 280 0.73 -6.65 0.85
N SER A 281 1.11 -7.93 0.74
CA SER A 281 1.37 -8.76 1.92
C SER A 281 2.68 -8.33 2.57
N THR A 282 2.59 -7.98 3.85
CA THR A 282 3.73 -7.63 4.70
C THR A 282 4.65 -8.82 5.00
N ASN A 283 4.21 -10.05 4.71
CA ASN A 283 5.06 -11.25 4.75
C ASN A 283 5.98 -11.33 3.52
N SER A 284 5.51 -10.83 2.38
CA SER A 284 6.18 -10.95 1.08
C SER A 284 7.10 -9.77 0.78
N MET A 285 6.74 -8.56 1.22
CA MET A 285 7.46 -7.33 0.94
C MET A 285 7.54 -6.43 2.17
N SER A 286 8.61 -5.64 2.25
CA SER A 286 8.73 -4.53 3.21
C SER A 286 8.85 -3.21 2.49
N LEU A 287 8.11 -2.20 2.94
CA LEU A 287 8.11 -0.87 2.34
C LEU A 287 8.94 0.14 3.13
N TYR A 288 9.52 1.07 2.37
CA TYR A 288 10.19 2.24 2.91
C TYR A 288 9.28 3.46 2.75
N CYS A 289 8.71 3.96 3.86
CA CYS A 289 8.05 5.26 3.88
C CYS A 289 9.09 6.38 4.03
N LEU A 290 9.86 6.60 2.98
CA LEU A 290 10.59 7.86 2.83
C LEU A 290 9.66 8.81 2.09
N GLU A 291 9.15 9.83 2.79
CA GLU A 291 8.61 10.98 2.07
C GLU A 291 9.74 11.60 1.27
N ASN A 292 9.45 11.95 0.01
CA ASN A 292 10.40 12.74 -0.76
C ASN A 292 10.67 14.03 0.01
N ALA A 293 11.94 14.42 0.10
CA ALA A 293 12.28 15.69 0.70
C ALA A 293 11.49 16.81 0.02
N VAL A 294 10.82 17.64 0.80
CA VAL A 294 10.12 18.82 0.29
C VAL A 294 11.18 19.79 -0.24
N THR A 295 11.34 19.87 -1.56
CA THR A 295 12.34 20.73 -2.23
C THR A 295 11.79 22.09 -2.61
N THR A 296 10.50 22.33 -2.39
CA THR A 296 9.78 23.55 -2.78
C THR A 296 8.95 24.08 -1.62
N GLY A 297 8.84 25.40 -1.46
CA GLY A 297 8.08 26.04 -0.39
C GLY A 297 8.95 26.81 0.60
N THR A 298 8.36 27.29 1.69
CA THR A 298 9.09 28.05 2.71
C THR A 298 9.99 27.13 3.51
N ALA A 299 11.31 27.27 3.30
CA ALA A 299 12.30 26.51 4.03
C ALA A 299 12.34 26.99 5.50
N LEU A 300 11.86 26.15 6.42
CA LEU A 300 11.80 26.46 7.85
C LEU A 300 13.19 26.38 8.49
N ASP A 301 13.46 27.27 9.43
CA ASP A 301 14.73 27.34 10.15
C ASP A 301 14.94 26.12 11.05
N THR A 302 16.14 25.54 10.99
CA THR A 302 16.58 24.57 12.00
C THR A 302 16.92 25.33 13.27
N LYS A 303 16.09 25.21 14.31
CA LYS A 303 16.21 26.01 15.54
C LYS A 303 17.11 25.40 16.61
N ALA A 304 17.41 24.11 16.52
CA ALA A 304 18.26 23.40 17.48
C ALA A 304 19.55 22.92 16.79
N GLY A 305 20.69 23.06 17.47
CA GLY A 305 21.94 22.53 16.97
C GLY A 305 23.06 22.44 17.99
N ILE A 306 24.01 21.54 17.73
CA ILE A 306 25.25 21.37 18.48
C ILE A 306 26.43 21.50 17.51
N THR A 307 27.37 22.41 17.80
CA THR A 307 28.56 22.62 16.95
C THR A 307 29.82 22.61 17.78
N SER A 308 30.87 21.94 17.28
CA SER A 308 32.21 22.02 17.85
C SER A 308 33.04 23.17 17.26
N LEU A 309 32.46 23.99 16.38
CA LEU A 309 33.12 25.11 15.69
C LEU A 309 32.81 26.46 16.35
N ASN A 310 32.15 26.47 17.51
CA ASN A 310 31.75 27.68 18.26
C ASN A 310 30.86 28.64 17.45
N ARG A 311 30.01 28.11 16.57
CA ARG A 311 29.07 28.89 15.74
C ARG A 311 27.67 29.06 16.35
N ALA A 312 27.36 28.34 17.43
CA ALA A 312 26.07 28.43 18.12
C ALA A 312 25.79 29.86 18.60
N GLY A 313 24.79 30.52 18.02
CA GLY A 313 24.39 31.88 18.40
C GLY A 313 25.45 32.96 18.13
N SER A 314 26.49 32.66 17.36
CA SER A 314 27.61 33.59 17.12
C SER A 314 27.23 34.63 16.07
N SER A 315 27.08 35.88 16.52
CA SER A 315 26.95 37.07 15.66
C SER A 315 28.25 37.41 14.92
N ALA A 316 29.41 36.92 15.38
CA ALA A 316 30.71 37.17 14.76
C ALA A 316 30.87 36.50 13.38
N SER A 317 30.09 35.46 13.08
CA SER A 317 30.14 34.77 11.78
C SER A 317 29.15 35.30 10.74
N ASN A 318 28.21 36.21 11.09
CA ASN A 318 27.07 36.62 10.24
C ASN A 318 26.22 35.45 9.66
N ASP A 319 26.48 34.23 10.09
CA ASP A 319 26.03 33.02 9.40
C ASP A 319 24.80 32.39 10.07
N ASN A 320 24.16 33.11 10.99
CA ASN A 320 22.92 32.77 11.69
C ASN A 320 22.77 31.28 12.02
N TRP A 321 23.84 30.64 12.51
CA TRP A 321 23.84 29.20 12.75
C TRP A 321 23.11 28.90 14.07
N PRO A 322 22.24 27.85 14.14
CA PRO A 322 21.99 26.80 13.14
C PRO A 322 20.91 27.12 12.10
N MET A 323 20.23 28.26 12.20
CA MET A 323 19.10 28.65 11.36
C MET A 323 19.44 28.87 9.88
N VAL A 324 20.73 28.98 9.53
CA VAL A 324 21.21 28.88 8.13
C VAL A 324 20.96 27.51 7.51
N ARG A 325 20.83 26.46 8.34
CA ARG A 325 20.32 25.16 7.91
C ARG A 325 18.79 25.19 7.95
N LYS A 326 18.15 24.74 6.87
CA LYS A 326 16.69 24.70 6.77
C LYS A 326 16.18 23.26 6.71
N GLY A 327 14.93 23.05 7.13
CA GLY A 327 14.22 21.77 7.02
C GLY A 327 14.66 20.68 8.00
N GLY A 328 15.59 20.97 8.92
CA GLY A 328 16.03 20.04 9.95
C GLY A 328 15.39 20.33 11.30
N PHE A 329 15.16 19.27 12.09
CA PHE A 329 14.82 19.42 13.50
C PHE A 329 16.06 19.68 14.36
N LEU A 330 17.23 19.15 13.96
CA LEU A 330 18.50 19.27 14.69
C LEU A 330 19.69 19.37 13.71
N ALA A 331 20.58 20.34 13.92
CA ALA A 331 21.84 20.47 13.21
C ALA A 331 23.03 20.02 14.08
N LEU A 332 23.83 19.07 13.60
CA LEU A 332 25.08 18.66 14.24
C LEU A 332 26.26 19.03 13.36
N GLU A 333 27.26 19.71 13.92
CA GLU A 333 28.40 20.20 13.15
C GLU A 333 29.74 19.94 13.86
N SER A 334 30.63 19.21 13.18
CA SER A 334 32.03 19.07 13.58
C SER A 334 32.88 18.69 12.37
N ASN A 335 34.13 19.14 12.34
CA ASN A 335 35.13 18.71 11.35
C ASN A 335 36.07 17.63 11.88
N LYS A 336 36.04 17.33 13.19
CA LYS A 336 37.02 16.45 13.86
C LYS A 336 36.42 15.52 14.90
N LYS A 337 35.16 15.69 15.31
CA LYS A 337 34.52 14.90 16.36
C LYS A 337 33.30 14.14 15.80
N PRO A 338 33.21 12.81 16.02
CA PRO A 338 32.00 12.06 15.68
C PRO A 338 30.89 12.31 16.70
N LEU A 339 29.64 12.05 16.30
CA LEU A 339 28.54 11.85 17.25
C LEU A 339 28.70 10.47 17.87
N VAL A 340 28.84 10.42 19.20
CA VAL A 340 28.84 9.17 19.95
C VAL A 340 27.61 9.16 20.84
N ILE A 341 26.68 8.26 20.55
CA ILE A 341 25.52 7.98 21.43
C ILE A 341 25.92 7.00 22.54
N THR A 342 25.11 6.88 23.59
CA THR A 342 25.32 5.92 24.68
C THR A 342 25.51 4.51 24.13
N ARG A 343 26.60 3.84 24.52
CA ARG A 343 26.97 2.50 24.06
C ARG A 343 26.88 1.51 25.21
N THR A 344 26.31 0.34 24.96
CA THR A 344 26.19 -0.72 25.97
C THR A 344 26.13 -2.09 25.30
N THR A 345 26.35 -3.17 26.04
CA THR A 345 26.17 -4.54 25.52
C THR A 345 24.72 -4.97 25.66
N THR A 346 24.29 -5.99 24.90
CA THR A 346 22.93 -6.56 25.04
C THR A 346 22.63 -6.95 26.49
N ALA A 347 23.59 -7.57 27.18
CA ALA A 347 23.42 -7.98 28.58
C ALA A 347 23.19 -6.78 29.51
N ASN A 348 23.88 -5.67 29.28
CA ASN A 348 23.80 -4.48 30.11
C ASN A 348 22.52 -3.65 29.87
N LEU A 349 21.72 -3.96 28.85
CA LEU A 349 20.41 -3.32 28.66
C LEU A 349 19.47 -3.59 29.84
N ALA A 350 19.60 -4.74 30.50
CA ALA A 350 18.82 -5.08 31.69
C ALA A 350 19.11 -4.16 32.90
N ASN A 351 20.27 -3.48 32.89
CA ASN A 351 20.64 -2.53 33.94
C ASN A 351 19.95 -1.17 33.77
N ILE A 352 19.30 -0.92 32.63
CA ILE A 352 18.45 0.25 32.42
C ILE A 352 17.09 -0.10 33.03
N THR A 353 16.91 0.17 34.32
CA THR A 353 15.72 -0.26 35.09
C THR A 353 14.47 0.56 34.82
N ASN A 354 14.62 1.77 34.27
CA ASN A 354 13.52 2.67 33.94
C ASN A 354 13.63 3.16 32.48
N PRO A 355 13.55 2.27 31.49
CA PRO A 355 13.59 2.66 30.09
C PRO A 355 12.29 3.38 29.71
N VAL A 356 12.40 4.45 28.93
CA VAL A 356 11.25 5.18 28.38
C VAL A 356 11.11 4.86 26.89
N GLU A 357 9.86 4.82 26.41
CA GLU A 357 9.57 4.63 24.99
C GLU A 357 10.34 5.64 24.14
N GLY A 358 11.00 5.14 23.09
CA GLY A 358 11.87 5.93 22.21
C GLY A 358 13.30 6.13 22.73
N MET A 359 13.67 5.63 23.91
CA MET A 359 15.07 5.66 24.39
C MET A 359 15.98 4.92 23.42
N MET A 360 17.15 5.50 23.10
CA MET A 360 18.09 4.96 22.11
C MET A 360 19.47 4.67 22.71
N VAL A 361 20.07 3.53 22.32
CA VAL A 361 21.45 3.15 22.66
C VAL A 361 22.10 2.41 21.51
N PHE A 362 23.42 2.48 21.38
CA PHE A 362 24.16 1.61 20.48
C PHE A 362 24.51 0.30 21.21
N ASP A 363 23.96 -0.82 20.75
CA ASP A 363 24.30 -2.14 21.27
C ASP A 363 25.59 -2.64 20.60
N THR A 364 26.65 -2.76 21.39
CA THR A 364 27.97 -3.19 20.89
C THR A 364 28.09 -4.69 20.69
N SER A 365 27.17 -5.49 21.22
CA SER A 365 27.13 -6.94 21.00
C SER A 365 26.47 -7.25 19.66
N GLU A 366 25.35 -6.57 19.38
CA GLU A 366 24.57 -6.73 18.13
C GLU A 366 25.01 -5.79 17.01
N ASN A 367 25.92 -4.85 17.28
CA ASN A 367 26.38 -3.81 16.34
C ASN A 367 25.24 -3.01 15.71
N CYS A 368 24.22 -2.65 16.49
CA CYS A 368 23.03 -1.97 15.99
C CYS A 368 22.62 -0.80 16.92
N LEU A 369 21.98 0.22 16.36
CA LEU A 369 21.21 1.18 17.15
C LEU A 369 19.96 0.45 17.68
N LYS A 370 19.76 0.40 19.01
CA LYS A 370 18.53 -0.12 19.61
C LYS A 370 17.64 1.01 20.09
N ILE A 371 16.33 0.83 19.89
CA ILE A 371 15.27 1.68 20.43
C ILE A 371 14.46 0.84 21.41
N TYR A 372 14.16 1.41 22.58
CA TYR A 372 13.20 0.82 23.51
C TYR A 372 11.78 1.14 23.04
N VAL A 373 11.02 0.12 22.69
CA VAL A 373 9.66 0.29 22.14
C VAL A 373 8.67 0.51 23.29
N ASN A 374 8.45 -0.50 24.12
CA ASN A 374 7.64 -0.42 25.34
C ASN A 374 7.92 -1.64 26.23
N SER A 375 7.23 -1.75 27.37
CA SER A 375 7.40 -2.87 28.31
C SER A 375 7.02 -4.23 27.74
N ALA A 376 6.13 -4.29 26.74
CA ALA A 376 5.72 -5.55 26.11
C ALA A 376 6.73 -6.05 25.07
N ILE A 377 7.38 -5.14 24.32
CA ILE A 377 8.26 -5.47 23.19
C ILE A 377 9.74 -5.43 23.59
N GLY A 378 10.12 -4.52 24.49
CA GLY A 378 11.49 -4.29 24.94
C GLY A 378 12.38 -3.57 23.91
N TRP A 379 13.69 -3.78 24.02
CA TRP A 379 14.70 -3.20 23.14
C TRP A 379 14.77 -3.94 21.80
N LYS A 380 14.72 -3.20 20.68
CA LYS A 380 14.85 -3.75 19.33
C LYS A 380 15.90 -3.01 18.52
N CYS A 381 16.65 -3.74 17.69
CA CYS A 381 17.53 -3.12 16.71
C CYS A 381 16.69 -2.32 15.71
N PHE A 382 17.03 -1.05 15.53
CA PHE A 382 16.52 -0.20 14.48
C PHE A 382 17.32 -0.43 13.20
N ASN A 383 17.15 -1.63 12.65
CA ASN A 383 17.81 -2.09 11.42
C ASN A 383 16.84 -2.20 10.24
N LYS A 384 15.53 -2.16 10.51
CA LYS A 384 14.47 -2.09 9.51
C LYS A 384 13.87 -0.69 9.54
N LYS A 385 13.92 0.01 8.41
CA LYS A 385 13.16 1.25 8.24
C LYS A 385 11.72 0.84 7.98
N THR A 386 10.83 1.11 8.92
CA THR A 386 9.39 0.85 8.75
C THR A 386 8.63 2.17 8.73
N CYS A 387 7.47 2.16 8.09
CA CYS A 387 6.50 3.23 8.23
C CYS A 387 5.99 3.26 9.68
N PRO A 388 5.78 4.44 10.29
CA PRO A 388 5.03 4.57 11.55
C PRO A 388 3.63 3.98 11.45
#